data_AF-A0A7C3LZK5-F1
#
_entry.id   AF-A0A7C3LZK5-F1
#
_cell.length_a   1.000
_cell.length_b   1.000
_cell.length_c   1.000
_cell.angle_alpha   90.00
_cell.angle_beta   90.00
_cell.angle_gamma   90.00
#
_symmetry.space_group_name_H-M   'P 1'
#
loop_
_entity.id
_entity.type
_entity.pdbx_description
1 polymer ?
#
loop_
_entity_poly.entity_id
_entity_poly.type
_entity_poly.pdbx_seq_one_letter_code
_entity_poly.pdbx_strand_id
1 'polypeptide(L)'
;YGIFVIETKNYKGWIFGNEKSKSWTQSIFGKKNSFQNPLMQNYKHIKSLQKLLGLNENSFYNLVLFVGESTFKTDMPENVIDRGFSSYILRKKTILLSVTEVDEVVRKIDTHRKADTFKTSREHRSSLKERYSDNTICPKCGSGLTIRTAKRGAKAGKNFYGCTNFPKCKYMRDI
;
A
#
# COMPACT_ATOMS: atom_id res chain seq x y z
N TYR A 1 19.58 -13.31 9.77
CA TYR A 1 18.72 -12.11 9.99
C TYR A 1 17.47 -12.23 9.13
N GLY A 2 16.43 -11.42 9.32
CA GLY A 2 15.24 -11.40 8.46
C GLY A 2 15.30 -10.36 7.35
N ILE A 3 14.25 -10.30 6.52
CA ILE A 3 14.10 -9.31 5.44
C ILE A 3 13.26 -8.14 5.94
N PHE A 4 13.83 -6.93 5.96
CA PHE A 4 13.05 -5.72 6.22
C PHE A 4 12.41 -5.24 4.92
N VAL A 5 11.09 -5.12 4.91
CA VAL A 5 10.36 -4.46 3.82
C VAL A 5 9.93 -3.11 4.35
N ILE A 6 10.40 -2.03 3.71
CA ILE A 6 10.30 -0.67 4.25
C ILE A 6 9.39 0.16 3.34
N GLU A 7 8.26 0.59 3.87
CA GLU A 7 7.36 1.54 3.23
C GLU A 7 7.67 2.96 3.71
N THR A 8 8.23 3.79 2.84
CA THR A 8 8.59 5.17 3.18
C THR A 8 7.47 6.13 2.82
N LYS A 9 7.10 7.01 3.75
CA LYS A 9 6.15 8.11 3.52
C LYS A 9 6.81 9.44 3.82
N ASN A 10 6.68 10.39 2.87
CA ASN A 10 7.12 11.76 3.05
C ASN A 10 5.91 12.67 3.16
N TYR A 11 5.38 12.82 4.37
CA TYR A 11 4.23 13.65 4.67
C TYR A 11 4.60 14.74 5.68
N LYS A 12 3.84 15.83 5.65
CA LYS A 12 3.89 16.91 6.65
C LYS A 12 2.60 16.98 7.46
N GLY A 13 2.64 17.68 8.59
CA GLY A 13 1.46 17.96 9.40
C GLY A 13 1.00 16.77 10.23
N TRP A 14 -0.28 16.75 10.61
CA TRP A 14 -0.77 15.75 11.55
C TRP A 14 -1.23 14.48 10.84
N ILE A 15 -0.83 13.34 11.38
CA ILE A 15 -1.20 12.03 10.86
C ILE A 15 -2.07 11.31 11.88
N PHE A 16 -3.21 10.82 11.42
CA PHE A 16 -4.19 10.06 12.19
C PHE A 16 -4.42 8.70 11.54
N GLY A 17 -4.31 7.63 12.32
CA GLY A 17 -4.45 6.27 11.81
C GLY A 17 -4.25 5.21 12.87
N ASN A 18 -4.60 3.97 12.52
CA ASN A 18 -4.29 2.79 13.30
C ASN A 18 -4.11 1.58 12.36
N GLU A 19 -3.59 0.49 12.89
CA GLU A 19 -3.30 -0.75 12.14
C GLU A 19 -4.51 -1.31 11.39
N LYS A 20 -5.68 -1.30 12.02
CA LYS A 20 -6.89 -1.96 11.51
C LYS A 20 -7.59 -1.15 10.41
N SER A 21 -7.33 0.15 10.34
CA SER A 21 -8.00 1.05 9.39
C SER A 21 -7.46 0.86 7.98
N LYS A 22 -8.34 0.84 6.97
CA LYS A 22 -7.92 0.73 5.55
C LYS A 22 -7.18 1.96 5.04
N SER A 23 -7.48 3.10 5.62
CA SER A 23 -6.96 4.41 5.23
C SER A 23 -6.65 5.22 6.46
N TRP A 24 -5.61 6.04 6.35
CA TRP A 24 -5.21 7.03 7.34
C TRP A 24 -5.56 8.42 6.83
N THR A 25 -5.43 9.41 7.70
CA THR A 25 -5.75 10.81 7.39
C THR A 25 -4.56 11.69 7.71
N GLN A 26 -4.20 12.53 6.76
CA GLN A 26 -3.29 13.65 6.93
C GLN A 26 -4.10 14.93 7.11
N SER A 27 -3.70 15.79 8.05
CA SER A 27 -4.27 17.11 8.26
C SER A 27 -3.17 18.18 8.20
N ILE A 28 -3.28 19.09 7.25
CA ILE A 28 -2.38 20.25 7.07
C ILE A 28 -3.24 21.51 7.03
N PHE A 29 -3.00 22.46 7.96
CA PHE A 29 -3.74 23.73 8.05
C PHE A 29 -5.27 23.56 7.94
N GLY A 30 -5.82 22.56 8.64
CA GLY A 30 -7.26 22.24 8.64
C GLY A 30 -7.75 21.43 7.43
N LYS A 31 -6.99 21.32 6.34
CA LYS A 31 -7.34 20.48 5.19
C LYS A 31 -7.01 19.02 5.48
N LYS A 32 -8.00 18.13 5.32
CA LYS A 32 -7.88 16.69 5.56
C LYS A 32 -7.80 15.92 4.25
N ASN A 33 -6.76 15.11 4.10
CA ASN A 33 -6.59 14.20 2.98
C ASN A 33 -6.49 12.77 3.49
N SER A 34 -7.27 11.86 2.91
CA SER A 34 -7.18 10.44 3.23
C SER A 34 -6.20 9.75 2.29
N PHE A 35 -5.38 8.85 2.82
CA PHE A 35 -4.45 8.02 2.05
C PHE A 35 -4.53 6.58 2.53
N GLN A 36 -4.11 5.63 1.68
CA GLN A 36 -4.13 4.21 2.05
C GLN A 36 -3.21 3.96 3.25
N ASN A 37 -3.64 3.11 4.18
CA ASN A 37 -2.81 2.72 5.32
C ASN A 37 -1.46 2.14 4.84
N PRO A 38 -0.31 2.72 5.22
CA PRO A 38 1.00 2.29 4.77
C PRO A 38 1.34 0.87 5.23
N LEU A 39 0.88 0.44 6.41
CA LEU A 39 1.08 -0.95 6.89
C LEU A 39 0.42 -1.95 5.95
N MET A 40 -0.78 -1.64 5.45
CA MET A 40 -1.49 -2.49 4.50
C MET A 40 -0.90 -2.43 3.08
N GLN A 41 -0.28 -1.31 2.69
CA GLN A 41 0.51 -1.23 1.46
C GLN A 41 1.70 -2.19 1.56
N ASN A 42 2.47 -2.05 2.63
CA ASN A 42 3.67 -2.84 2.86
C ASN A 42 3.38 -4.33 3.03
N TYR A 43 2.26 -4.68 3.67
CA TYR A 43 1.79 -6.06 3.75
C TYR A 43 1.60 -6.70 2.37
N LYS A 44 1.04 -5.96 1.39
CA LYS A 44 0.89 -6.46 0.02
C LYS A 44 2.25 -6.66 -0.67
N HIS A 45 3.23 -5.79 -0.40
CA HIS A 45 4.60 -5.96 -0.85
C HIS A 45 5.23 -7.23 -0.27
N ILE A 46 5.08 -7.44 1.04
CA ILE A 46 5.52 -8.67 1.72
C ILE A 46 4.87 -9.90 1.10
N LYS A 47 3.55 -9.91 0.85
CA LYS A 47 2.89 -11.06 0.20
C LYS A 47 3.39 -11.33 -1.22
N SER A 48 3.75 -10.28 -1.96
CA SER A 48 4.34 -10.43 -3.29
C SER A 48 5.74 -11.04 -3.21
N LEU A 49 6.57 -10.57 -2.27
CA LEU A 49 7.90 -11.10 -2.00
C LEU A 49 7.85 -12.53 -1.45
N GLN A 50 6.91 -12.84 -0.56
CA GLN A 50 6.68 -14.18 -0.03
C GLN A 50 6.46 -15.18 -1.18
N LYS A 51 5.58 -14.82 -2.13
CA LYS A 51 5.31 -15.64 -3.31
C LYS A 51 6.52 -15.77 -4.23
N LEU A 52 7.26 -14.68 -4.45
CA LEU A 52 8.45 -14.67 -5.32
C LEU A 52 9.60 -15.50 -4.74
N LEU A 53 9.83 -15.38 -3.43
CA LEU A 53 10.99 -15.94 -2.75
C LEU A 53 10.74 -17.36 -2.24
N GLY A 54 9.46 -17.75 -2.06
CA GLY A 54 9.09 -19.03 -1.46
C GLY A 54 9.33 -19.10 0.05
N LEU A 55 9.36 -17.95 0.72
CA LEU A 55 9.65 -17.85 2.16
C LEU A 55 8.39 -17.81 3.02
N ASN A 56 8.54 -18.04 4.32
CA ASN A 56 7.47 -17.84 5.30
C ASN A 56 7.26 -16.34 5.58
N GLU A 57 6.04 -15.94 5.94
CA GLU A 57 5.73 -14.59 6.39
C GLU A 57 6.59 -14.14 7.59
N ASN A 58 6.96 -15.07 8.48
CA ASN A 58 7.79 -14.79 9.64
C ASN A 58 9.25 -14.41 9.28
N SER A 59 9.67 -14.61 8.03
CA SER A 59 10.98 -14.17 7.54
C SER A 59 11.04 -12.66 7.27
N PHE A 60 9.90 -11.95 7.30
CA PHE A 60 9.78 -10.54 6.94
C PHE A 60 9.45 -9.64 8.13
N TYR A 61 10.05 -8.45 8.16
CA TYR A 61 9.67 -7.35 9.05
C TYR A 61 8.93 -6.28 8.25
N ASN A 62 7.66 -6.04 8.59
CA ASN A 62 6.87 -4.93 8.06
C ASN A 62 7.27 -3.64 8.78
N LEU A 63 7.98 -2.73 8.12
CA LEU A 63 8.39 -1.45 8.68
C LEU A 63 7.83 -0.28 7.84
N VAL A 64 7.19 0.67 8.49
CA VAL A 64 6.77 1.94 7.89
C VAL A 64 7.63 3.07 8.44
N LEU A 65 8.25 3.85 7.56
CA LEU A 65 9.10 4.97 7.92
C LEU A 65 8.52 6.28 7.42
N PHE A 66 8.25 7.22 8.33
CA PHE A 66 7.89 8.60 8.00
C PHE A 66 9.15 9.46 8.04
N VAL A 67 9.56 10.04 6.91
CA VAL A 67 10.78 10.86 6.79
C VAL A 67 10.51 12.37 6.71
N GLY A 68 9.24 12.77 6.73
CA GLY A 68 8.83 14.18 6.62
C GLY A 68 8.53 14.83 7.98
N GLU A 69 8.14 16.10 7.94
CA GLU A 69 7.74 16.90 9.12
C GLU A 69 6.31 16.55 9.58
N SER A 70 6.01 15.27 9.72
CA SER A 70 4.74 14.80 10.24
C SER A 70 4.79 14.61 11.76
N THR A 71 3.63 14.74 12.40
CA THR A 71 3.45 14.36 13.80
C THR A 71 2.28 13.41 13.91
N PHE A 72 2.50 12.25 14.52
CA PHE A 72 1.42 11.32 14.83
C PHE A 72 0.51 11.90 15.92
N LYS A 73 -0.79 11.90 15.69
CA LYS A 73 -1.82 12.37 16.63
C LYS A 73 -2.69 11.23 17.17
N THR A 74 -2.31 9.99 16.85
CA THR A 74 -2.86 8.75 17.39
C THR A 74 -1.70 7.81 17.67
N ASP A 75 -1.92 6.84 18.56
CA ASP A 75 -0.90 5.83 18.86
C ASP A 75 -0.51 5.06 17.61
N MET A 76 0.80 4.93 17.42
CA MET A 76 1.39 4.17 16.32
C MET A 76 1.99 2.89 16.86
N PRO A 77 1.85 1.77 16.13
CA PRO A 77 2.54 0.54 16.51
C PRO A 77 4.05 0.70 16.42
N GLU A 78 4.78 -0.17 17.11
CA GLU A 78 6.25 -0.16 17.19
C GLU A 78 6.92 -0.08 15.81
N ASN A 79 6.29 -0.68 14.79
CA ASN A 79 6.80 -0.78 13.42
C ASN A 79 6.37 0.36 12.48
N VAL A 80 5.79 1.43 13.02
CA VAL A 80 5.57 2.70 12.32
C VAL A 80 6.40 3.75 13.05
N ILE A 81 7.47 4.21 12.39
CA ILE A 81 8.46 5.09 13.01
C ILE A 81 8.67 6.36 12.20
N ASP A 82 8.97 7.45 12.89
CA ASP A 82 9.39 8.73 12.32
C ASP A 82 10.85 9.09 12.70
N ARG A 83 11.47 8.28 13.56
CA ARG A 83 12.85 8.42 14.06
C ARG A 83 13.41 7.09 14.52
N GLY A 84 14.72 7.03 14.78
CA GLY A 84 15.37 5.83 15.33
C GLY A 84 15.44 4.64 14.36
N PHE A 85 15.47 4.89 13.04
CA PHE A 85 15.51 3.86 12.01
C PHE A 85 16.64 2.85 12.19
N SER A 86 17.88 3.32 12.38
CA SER A 86 19.03 2.44 12.60
C SER A 86 18.87 1.61 13.87
N SER A 87 18.46 2.24 14.98
CA SER A 87 18.19 1.54 16.25
C SER A 87 17.07 0.51 16.11
N TYR A 88 16.07 0.76 15.26
CA TYR A 88 15.00 -0.19 14.95
C TYR A 88 15.50 -1.45 14.28
N ILE A 89 16.35 -1.30 13.27
CA ILE A 89 16.90 -2.44 12.54
C ILE A 89 17.86 -3.22 13.45
N LEU A 90 18.77 -2.52 14.12
CA LEU A 90 19.84 -3.12 14.92
C LEU A 90 19.32 -3.91 16.15
N ARG A 91 18.13 -3.61 16.67
CA ARG A 91 17.53 -4.38 17.77
C ARG A 91 17.01 -5.76 17.37
N LYS A 92 16.78 -6.03 16.07
CA LYS A 92 16.25 -7.31 15.59
C LYS A 92 17.42 -8.28 15.32
N LYS A 93 17.86 -8.98 16.37
CA LYS A 93 19.02 -9.89 16.33
C LYS A 93 18.70 -11.33 15.94
N THR A 94 17.42 -11.69 15.86
CA THR A 94 16.99 -13.05 15.51
C THR A 94 17.42 -13.42 14.09
N ILE A 95 18.10 -14.56 13.96
CA ILE A 95 18.49 -15.11 12.66
C ILE A 95 17.30 -15.88 12.09
N LEU A 96 16.66 -15.32 11.07
CA LEU A 96 15.50 -15.92 10.40
C LEU A 96 15.84 -16.54 9.03
N LEU A 97 17.00 -16.21 8.48
CA LEU A 97 17.55 -16.73 7.24
C LEU A 97 19.03 -17.01 7.46
N SER A 98 19.47 -18.16 6.93
CA SER A 98 20.86 -18.55 6.76
C SER A 98 21.56 -17.71 5.69
N VAL A 99 22.90 -17.76 5.65
CA VAL A 99 23.69 -17.04 4.64
C VAL A 99 23.32 -17.51 3.23
N THR A 100 23.16 -18.82 3.03
CA THR A 100 22.76 -19.40 1.75
C THR A 100 21.37 -18.96 1.30
N GLU A 101 20.41 -18.85 2.23
CA GLU A 101 19.08 -18.32 1.91
C GLU A 101 19.13 -16.83 1.58
N VAL A 102 19.99 -16.04 2.23
CA VAL A 102 20.20 -14.63 1.90
C VAL A 102 20.73 -14.49 0.47
N ASP A 103 21.73 -15.27 0.09
CA ASP A 103 22.29 -15.26 -1.27
C ASP A 103 21.24 -15.66 -2.31
N GLU A 104 20.41 -16.66 -2.01
CA GLU A 104 19.31 -17.06 -2.89
C GLU A 104 18.25 -15.96 -3.04
N VAL A 105 17.92 -15.27 -1.95
CA VAL A 105 17.00 -14.13 -1.96
C VAL A 105 17.52 -13.01 -2.83
N VAL A 106 18.78 -12.60 -2.64
CA VAL A 106 19.41 -11.53 -3.44
C VAL A 106 19.38 -11.92 -4.92
N ARG A 107 19.82 -13.14 -5.26
CA ARG A 107 19.81 -13.64 -6.63
C ARG A 107 18.42 -13.65 -7.26
N LYS A 108 17.39 -14.13 -6.53
CA LYS A 108 16.00 -14.15 -7.01
C LYS A 108 15.48 -12.74 -7.25
N ILE A 109 15.73 -11.80 -6.34
CA ILE A 109 15.31 -10.40 -6.49
C ILE A 109 15.99 -9.79 -7.71
N ASP A 110 17.31 -9.92 -7.85
CA ASP A 110 18.05 -9.31 -8.97
C ASP A 110 17.62 -9.88 -10.32
N THR A 111 17.34 -11.18 -10.39
CA THR A 111 16.90 -11.83 -11.63
C THR A 111 15.49 -11.36 -12.05
N HIS A 112 14.62 -11.04 -11.10
CA HIS A 112 13.25 -10.57 -11.37
C HIS A 112 13.11 -9.04 -11.35
N ARG A 113 14.16 -8.33 -10.96
CA ARG A 113 14.18 -6.88 -10.93
C ARG A 113 14.15 -6.39 -12.37
N LYS A 114 13.04 -5.74 -12.75
CA LYS A 114 13.01 -5.04 -14.03
C LYS A 114 14.03 -3.91 -14.02
N ALA A 115 14.70 -3.71 -15.14
CA ALA A 115 15.65 -2.63 -15.30
C ALA A 115 14.95 -1.29 -15.01
N ASP A 116 15.59 -0.43 -14.22
CA ASP A 116 15.06 0.91 -13.94
C ASP A 116 15.29 1.82 -15.14
N THR A 117 14.49 1.59 -16.18
CA THR A 117 14.61 2.27 -17.48
C THR A 117 13.29 2.90 -17.83
N PHE A 118 13.35 3.96 -18.64
CA PHE A 118 12.16 4.63 -19.16
C PHE A 118 11.20 3.67 -19.87
N LYS A 119 11.73 2.67 -20.59
CA LYS A 119 10.95 1.62 -21.26
C LYS A 119 10.10 0.84 -20.25
N THR A 120 10.72 0.35 -19.18
CA THR A 120 10.03 -0.36 -18.11
C THR A 120 8.99 0.51 -17.41
N SER A 121 9.27 1.79 -17.16
CA SER A 121 8.28 2.71 -16.58
C SER A 121 7.10 2.98 -17.54
N ARG A 122 7.35 3.03 -18.85
CA ARG A 122 6.30 3.17 -19.88
C ARG A 122 5.42 1.92 -19.92
N GLU A 123 6.03 0.74 -19.97
CA GLU A 123 5.32 -0.55 -19.95
C GLU A 123 4.47 -0.70 -18.69
N HIS A 124 5.02 -0.36 -17.51
CA HIS A 124 4.27 -0.37 -16.26
C HIS A 124 3.04 0.53 -16.33
N ARG A 125 3.20 1.80 -16.75
CA ARG A 125 2.08 2.73 -16.92
C ARG A 125 1.06 2.23 -17.95
N SER A 126 1.50 1.62 -19.05
CA SER A 126 0.61 1.05 -20.06
C SER A 126 -0.22 -0.10 -19.48
N SER A 127 0.42 -1.03 -18.77
CA SER A 127 -0.28 -2.15 -18.15
C SER A 127 -1.28 -1.72 -17.07
N LEU A 128 -1.00 -0.63 -16.34
CA LEU A 128 -1.98 -0.04 -15.42
C LEU A 128 -3.14 0.58 -16.20
N LYS A 129 -2.85 1.34 -17.26
CA LYS A 129 -3.89 1.92 -18.10
C LYS A 129 -4.79 0.85 -18.71
N GLU A 130 -4.24 -0.24 -19.21
CA GLU A 130 -4.99 -1.36 -19.79
C GLU A 130 -5.80 -2.13 -18.73
N ARG A 131 -5.20 -2.41 -17.56
CA ARG A 131 -5.93 -3.03 -16.45
C ARG A 131 -7.14 -2.21 -15.99
N TYR A 132 -7.09 -0.90 -16.14
CA TYR A 132 -8.17 0.02 -15.77
C TYR A 132 -8.86 0.65 -16.99
N SER A 133 -8.56 0.21 -18.22
CA SER A 133 -9.18 0.77 -19.43
C SER A 133 -10.59 0.24 -19.60
N ASP A 134 -10.80 -0.98 -19.11
CA ASP A 134 -12.13 -1.52 -18.94
C ASP A 134 -12.83 -0.75 -17.81
N ASN A 135 -13.76 0.11 -18.20
CA ASN A 135 -14.65 0.90 -17.33
C ASN A 135 -15.51 0.03 -16.38
N THR A 136 -15.30 -1.27 -16.40
CA THR A 136 -15.91 -2.30 -15.56
C THR A 136 -15.06 -2.60 -14.32
N ILE A 137 -13.85 -2.03 -14.15
CA ILE A 137 -13.00 -2.24 -12.98
C ILE A 137 -12.90 -0.98 -12.12
N CYS A 138 -13.12 -1.12 -10.83
CA CYS A 138 -13.06 -0.03 -9.87
C CYS A 138 -11.61 0.41 -9.64
N PRO A 139 -11.24 1.67 -9.94
CA PRO A 139 -9.86 2.14 -9.78
C PRO A 139 -9.45 2.29 -8.30
N LYS A 140 -10.43 2.32 -7.37
CA LYS A 140 -10.15 2.46 -5.93
C LYS A 140 -9.77 1.13 -5.26
N CYS A 141 -10.32 0.00 -5.71
CA CYS A 141 -10.10 -1.28 -5.03
C CYS A 141 -9.88 -2.49 -5.96
N GLY A 142 -9.96 -2.33 -7.28
CA GLY A 142 -9.77 -3.39 -8.27
C GLY A 142 -10.93 -4.37 -8.40
N SER A 143 -12.03 -4.21 -7.65
CA SER A 143 -13.26 -5.01 -7.82
C SER A 143 -14.06 -4.51 -9.03
N GLY A 144 -15.03 -5.29 -9.51
CA GLY A 144 -15.91 -4.86 -10.60
C GLY A 144 -16.71 -3.58 -10.31
N LEU A 145 -17.14 -2.90 -11.37
CA LEU A 145 -18.15 -1.85 -11.41
C LEU A 145 -19.41 -2.43 -12.04
N THR A 146 -20.56 -2.06 -11.48
CA THR A 146 -21.88 -2.46 -11.97
C THR A 146 -22.79 -1.24 -12.03
N ILE A 147 -23.74 -1.23 -12.96
CA ILE A 147 -24.71 -0.15 -13.07
C ILE A 147 -25.66 -0.22 -11.87
N ARG A 148 -25.84 0.90 -11.19
CA ARG A 148 -26.80 1.08 -10.10
C ARG A 148 -27.64 2.32 -10.35
N THR A 149 -28.86 2.30 -9.86
CA THR A 149 -29.77 3.46 -9.94
C THR A 149 -29.76 4.21 -8.61
N ALA A 150 -29.58 5.52 -8.66
CA ALA A 150 -29.63 6.35 -7.46
C ALA A 150 -31.06 6.37 -6.90
N LYS A 151 -31.23 5.98 -5.63
CA LYS A 151 -32.55 5.86 -5.00
C LYS A 151 -33.07 7.17 -4.40
N ARG A 152 -32.19 8.14 -4.11
CA ARG A 152 -32.50 9.38 -3.36
C ARG A 152 -31.62 10.55 -3.83
N GLY A 153 -32.06 11.78 -3.55
CA GLY A 153 -31.32 13.02 -3.84
C GLY A 153 -31.56 13.57 -5.26
N ALA A 154 -30.84 14.64 -5.62
CA ALA A 154 -31.02 15.36 -6.89
C ALA A 154 -30.76 14.51 -8.15
N LYS A 155 -30.10 13.36 -8.01
CA LYS A 155 -29.84 12.40 -9.09
C LYS A 155 -30.73 11.15 -9.01
N ALA A 156 -31.79 11.14 -8.18
CA ALA A 156 -32.67 9.98 -8.06
C ALA A 156 -33.22 9.53 -9.41
N GLY A 157 -33.27 8.21 -9.64
CA GLY A 157 -33.65 7.60 -10.92
C GLY A 157 -32.53 7.54 -11.97
N LYS A 158 -31.42 8.27 -11.80
CA LYS A 158 -30.28 8.20 -12.74
C LYS A 158 -29.39 6.99 -12.45
N ASN A 159 -28.85 6.42 -13.52
CA ASN A 159 -27.90 5.32 -13.46
C ASN A 159 -26.46 5.83 -13.26
N PHE A 160 -25.65 5.06 -12.54
CA PHE A 160 -24.23 5.33 -12.29
C PHE A 160 -23.46 4.01 -12.18
N TYR A 161 -22.15 4.03 -12.43
CA TYR A 161 -21.27 2.90 -12.12
C TYR A 161 -20.96 2.88 -10.63
N GLY A 162 -21.37 1.82 -9.92
CA GLY A 162 -21.05 1.58 -8.52
C GLY A 162 -20.15 0.36 -8.31
N CYS A 163 -19.21 0.43 -7.37
CA CYS A 163 -18.36 -0.71 -7.05
C CYS A 163 -19.18 -1.91 -6.51
N THR A 164 -18.90 -3.11 -7.01
CA THR A 164 -19.54 -4.35 -6.53
C THR A 164 -19.20 -4.67 -5.08
N ASN A 165 -18.07 -4.16 -4.57
CA ASN A 165 -17.61 -4.33 -3.19
C ASN A 165 -18.21 -3.30 -2.21
N PHE A 166 -19.31 -2.64 -2.57
CA PHE A 166 -20.10 -1.83 -1.62
C PHE A 166 -20.65 -2.72 -0.50
N PRO A 167 -20.66 -2.30 0.79
CA PRO A 167 -20.36 -0.96 1.31
C PRO A 167 -18.88 -0.69 1.58
N LYS A 168 -18.00 -1.69 1.45
CA LYS A 168 -16.57 -1.60 1.76
C LYS A 168 -15.80 -0.68 0.81
N CYS A 169 -16.29 -0.50 -0.43
CA CYS A 169 -15.82 0.48 -1.40
C CYS A 169 -17.00 1.31 -1.92
N LYS A 170 -17.00 2.61 -1.61
CA LYS A 170 -18.05 3.57 -2.02
C LYS A 170 -17.71 4.31 -3.32
N TYR A 171 -16.78 3.79 -4.11
CA TYR A 171 -16.45 4.41 -5.39
C TYR A 171 -17.68 4.37 -6.31
N MET A 172 -17.97 5.52 -6.90
CA MET A 172 -19.01 5.69 -7.91
C MET A 172 -18.49 6.62 -9.00
N ARG A 173 -18.99 6.43 -10.22
CA ARG A 173 -18.76 7.32 -11.36
C ARG A 173 -20.08 7.47 -12.10
N ASP A 174 -20.37 8.67 -12.59
CA ASP A 174 -21.47 8.87 -13.51
C ASP A 174 -21.26 8.02 -14.79
N ILE A 175 -22.37 7.67 -15.45
CA ILE A 175 -22.34 7.06 -16.79
C ILE A 175 -22.10 8.15 -17.82
#